data_AF-A0AAV4E001-F1
#
_entry.id   AF-A0AAV4E001-F1
#
_cell.length_a   1.000
_cell.length_b   1.000
_cell.length_c   1.000
_cell.angle_alpha   90.00
_cell.angle_beta   90.00
_cell.angle_gamma   90.00
#
_symmetry.space_group_name_H-M   'P 1'
#
loop_
_entity.id
_entity.type
_entity.pdbx_description
1 polymer ?
#
loop_
_entity_poly.entity_id
_entity_poly.type
_entity_poly.pdbx_seq_one_letter_code
_entity_poly.pdbx_strand_id
1 'polypeptide(L)'
;MEKIEEKSQTRENAAEIFERAIDVLNPDFPDPTSIDGQTQEEEGRNGNELNSLKDRIAQIERQLQKAQNKSSTLESELQSVKQEAQNERSTLESELKSVRQEAQLNSSMKKNIRRLDTKLQTLASETKDSIKELTQVSKENSANIQGLRKLPMLMKQRDQLTQVSKENSANIQGLRKLQMLMKQKDQTAVAAAAAAAAAAATPPPTGATASALSKPLRDVRQRADFTVKVTADKRTPSIQDVQLLPGGRLLLVDCGNQCVKLFNTRGQHLHTLECRSEPRRLAVLDSSSIRHTVAVTLPGCSGIDILEVTGDKVKVKRTLQMSRDYWAMAAVNNLTLAVGYWRCSGIDLIDLGGQVLRQI
;
A
#
# COMPACT_ATOMS: atom_id res chain seq x y z
N MET A 1 10.83 -13.43 55.23
CA MET A 1 10.06 -14.57 55.80
C MET A 1 9.25 -14.08 57.00
N GLU A 2 9.85 -13.25 57.86
CA GLU A 2 9.28 -12.20 58.75
C GLU A 2 7.80 -12.31 59.12
N LYS A 3 6.86 -12.14 58.16
CA LYS A 3 5.40 -12.23 58.39
C LYS A 3 4.89 -13.59 58.90
N ILE A 4 5.76 -14.60 59.05
CA ILE A 4 5.46 -15.86 59.75
C ILE A 4 5.93 -15.80 61.21
N GLU A 5 7.09 -15.21 61.49
CA GLU A 5 7.65 -15.08 62.85
C GLU A 5 6.80 -14.14 63.72
N GLU A 6 6.33 -13.02 63.16
CA GLU A 6 5.43 -12.05 63.81
C GLU A 6 4.12 -12.69 64.33
N LYS A 7 3.65 -13.76 63.66
CA LYS A 7 2.47 -14.54 64.07
C LYS A 7 2.74 -15.62 65.11
N SER A 8 4.01 -15.96 65.35
CA SER A 8 4.41 -16.83 66.46
C SER A 8 4.43 -16.05 67.76
N GLN A 9 5.11 -14.90 67.78
CA GLN A 9 5.27 -14.05 68.96
C GLN A 9 3.92 -13.62 69.57
N THR A 10 2.95 -13.30 68.71
CA THR A 10 1.59 -12.92 69.15
C THR A 10 0.77 -14.07 69.73
N ARG A 11 1.15 -15.33 69.50
CA ARG A 11 0.51 -16.51 70.12
C ARG A 11 1.14 -16.87 71.46
N GLU A 12 2.46 -16.78 71.60
CA GLU A 12 3.15 -16.97 72.89
C GLU A 12 2.67 -15.94 73.92
N ASN A 13 2.68 -14.66 73.57
CA ASN A 13 2.22 -13.59 74.46
C ASN A 13 0.75 -13.76 74.89
N ALA A 14 -0.09 -14.34 74.05
CA ALA A 14 -1.50 -14.60 74.38
C ALA A 14 -1.67 -15.78 75.36
N ALA A 15 -0.82 -16.80 75.27
CA ALA A 15 -0.81 -17.92 76.21
C ALA A 15 -0.28 -17.50 77.59
N GLU A 16 0.81 -16.72 77.64
CA GLU A 16 1.43 -16.26 78.90
C GLU A 16 0.49 -15.37 79.73
N ILE A 17 -0.38 -14.59 79.07
CA ILE A 17 -1.43 -13.80 79.72
C ILE A 17 -2.55 -14.70 80.27
N PHE A 18 -2.84 -15.83 79.62
CA PHE A 18 -3.91 -16.74 80.03
C PHE A 18 -3.51 -17.61 81.24
N GLU A 19 -2.27 -18.11 81.26
CA GLU A 19 -1.68 -18.80 82.42
C GLU A 19 -1.73 -17.91 83.68
N ARG A 20 -1.23 -16.66 83.57
CA ARG A 20 -1.30 -15.67 84.67
C ARG A 20 -2.71 -15.32 85.12
N ALA A 21 -3.72 -15.45 84.25
CA ALA A 21 -5.10 -15.22 84.63
C ALA A 21 -5.69 -16.40 85.43
N ILE A 22 -5.19 -17.62 85.23
CA ILE A 22 -5.58 -18.81 86.00
C ILE A 22 -4.97 -18.76 87.41
N ASP A 23 -3.69 -18.39 87.55
CA ASP A 23 -3.04 -18.22 88.86
C ASP A 23 -3.77 -17.21 89.76
N VAL A 24 -4.28 -16.12 89.18
CA VAL A 24 -5.03 -15.07 89.91
C VAL A 24 -6.46 -15.53 90.27
N LEU A 25 -6.98 -16.60 89.66
CA LEU A 25 -8.31 -17.16 89.91
C LEU A 25 -8.32 -18.39 90.85
N ASN A 26 -7.15 -18.80 91.36
CA ASN A 26 -7.02 -19.76 92.46
C ASN A 26 -6.59 -19.05 93.77
N PRO A 27 -7.48 -18.30 94.45
CA PRO A 27 -7.25 -17.92 95.84
C PRO A 27 -7.32 -19.17 96.72
N ASP A 28 -6.42 -19.29 97.70
CA ASP A 28 -6.53 -20.31 98.75
C ASP A 28 -7.87 -20.14 99.48
N PHE A 29 -8.76 -21.13 99.34
CA PHE A 29 -10.07 -21.11 99.99
C PHE A 29 -9.90 -21.34 101.51
N PRO A 30 -10.36 -20.40 102.37
CA PRO A 30 -10.33 -20.61 103.81
C PRO A 30 -11.31 -21.72 104.23
N ASP A 31 -10.93 -22.45 105.28
CA ASP A 31 -11.69 -23.58 105.83
C ASP A 31 -13.11 -23.14 106.27
N PRO A 32 -14.20 -23.77 105.78
CA PRO A 32 -15.57 -23.29 105.93
C PRO A 32 -16.18 -23.51 107.33
N THR A 33 -15.37 -23.57 108.38
CA THR A 33 -15.77 -23.99 109.74
C THR A 33 -15.83 -22.86 110.79
N SER A 34 -15.69 -21.59 110.40
CA SER A 34 -15.63 -20.46 111.37
C SER A 34 -16.29 -19.14 110.90
N ILE A 35 -17.61 -19.15 110.66
CA ILE A 35 -18.44 -17.93 110.71
C ILE A 35 -19.76 -18.26 111.41
N ASP A 36 -19.93 -17.77 112.64
CA ASP A 36 -21.12 -18.00 113.46
C ASP A 36 -21.69 -16.65 113.93
N GLY A 37 -22.96 -16.37 113.64
CA GLY A 37 -23.77 -15.41 114.42
C GLY A 37 -23.73 -13.90 114.14
N GLN A 38 -23.95 -13.42 112.90
CA GLN A 38 -24.56 -12.08 112.63
C GLN A 38 -25.65 -12.11 111.54
N THR A 39 -26.40 -13.20 111.44
CA THR A 39 -27.46 -13.41 110.44
C THR A 39 -28.75 -12.64 110.75
N GLN A 40 -28.91 -11.44 110.17
CA GLN A 40 -30.20 -10.97 109.62
C GLN A 40 -30.14 -9.72 108.71
N GLU A 41 -29.07 -8.91 108.74
CA GLU A 41 -28.94 -7.76 107.80
C GLU A 41 -28.03 -8.03 106.57
N GLU A 42 -27.10 -8.98 106.65
CA GLU A 42 -26.13 -9.24 105.56
C GLU A 42 -26.73 -9.97 104.35
N GLU A 43 -27.76 -10.80 104.54
CA GLU A 43 -28.44 -11.51 103.43
C GLU A 43 -29.00 -10.53 102.38
N GLY A 44 -29.46 -9.35 102.82
CA GLY A 44 -29.93 -8.28 101.95
C GLY A 44 -28.81 -7.58 101.16
N ARG A 45 -27.57 -7.57 101.65
CA ARG A 45 -26.41 -7.08 100.87
C ARG A 45 -25.93 -8.14 99.88
N ASN A 46 -25.76 -9.37 100.35
CA ASN A 46 -25.31 -10.49 99.52
C ASN A 46 -26.26 -10.77 98.35
N GLY A 47 -27.57 -10.62 98.54
CA GLY A 47 -28.56 -10.71 97.46
C GLY A 47 -28.41 -9.62 96.38
N ASN A 48 -28.05 -8.40 96.77
CA ASN A 48 -27.82 -7.29 95.83
C ASN A 48 -26.50 -7.47 95.05
N GLU A 49 -25.42 -7.90 95.73
CA GLU A 49 -24.15 -8.20 95.06
C GLU A 49 -24.27 -9.38 94.10
N LEU A 50 -24.96 -10.46 94.50
CA LEU A 50 -25.23 -11.61 93.62
C LEU A 50 -26.01 -11.22 92.36
N ASN A 51 -26.96 -10.29 92.46
CA ASN A 51 -27.69 -9.78 91.29
C ASN A 51 -26.80 -8.88 90.41
N SER A 52 -25.98 -8.01 91.02
CA SER A 52 -24.98 -7.22 90.27
C SER A 52 -23.97 -8.11 89.53
N LEU A 53 -23.53 -9.22 90.14
CA LEU A 53 -22.66 -10.20 89.51
C LEU A 53 -23.34 -10.91 88.33
N LYS A 54 -24.62 -11.31 88.45
CA LYS A 54 -25.40 -11.86 87.33
C LYS A 54 -25.51 -10.89 86.16
N ASP A 55 -25.80 -9.62 86.42
CA ASP A 55 -25.87 -8.58 85.38
C ASP A 55 -24.51 -8.37 84.70
N ARG A 56 -23.41 -8.38 85.47
CA ARG A 56 -22.04 -8.30 84.92
C ARG A 56 -21.67 -9.54 84.09
N ILE A 57 -22.06 -10.75 84.50
CA ILE A 57 -21.87 -11.98 83.72
C ILE A 57 -22.65 -11.88 82.40
N ALA A 58 -23.94 -11.54 82.45
CA ALA A 58 -24.77 -11.36 81.26
C ALA A 58 -24.25 -10.25 80.33
N GLN A 59 -23.61 -9.20 80.87
CA GLN A 59 -22.92 -8.19 80.08
C GLN A 59 -21.65 -8.73 79.39
N ILE A 60 -20.85 -9.53 80.10
CA ILE A 60 -19.63 -10.18 79.56
C ILE A 60 -20.01 -11.19 78.47
N GLU A 61 -21.03 -12.02 78.66
CA GLU A 61 -21.53 -12.96 77.65
C GLU A 61 -21.97 -12.24 76.36
N ARG A 62 -22.73 -11.14 76.49
CA ARG A 62 -23.12 -10.29 75.34
C ARG A 62 -21.90 -9.67 74.65
N GLN A 63 -20.86 -9.30 75.38
CA GLN A 63 -19.61 -8.79 74.79
C GLN A 63 -18.82 -9.89 74.09
N LEU A 64 -18.74 -11.09 74.68
CA LEU A 64 -18.06 -12.25 74.10
C LEU A 64 -18.74 -12.69 72.80
N GLN A 65 -20.08 -12.81 72.78
CA GLN A 65 -20.83 -13.12 71.56
C GLN A 65 -20.63 -12.04 70.49
N LYS A 66 -20.60 -10.76 70.88
CA LYS A 66 -20.33 -9.63 69.97
C LYS A 66 -18.89 -9.65 69.43
N ALA A 67 -17.92 -10.16 70.19
CA ALA A 67 -16.54 -10.35 69.75
C ALA A 67 -16.42 -11.55 68.80
N GLN A 68 -17.05 -12.68 69.12
CA GLN A 68 -17.10 -13.87 68.25
C GLN A 68 -17.73 -13.55 66.89
N ASN A 69 -18.89 -12.86 66.88
CA ASN A 69 -19.57 -12.46 65.65
C ASN A 69 -18.72 -11.49 64.80
N LYS A 70 -17.91 -10.63 65.44
CA LYS A 70 -16.91 -9.81 64.75
C LYS A 70 -15.75 -10.64 64.17
N SER A 71 -15.25 -11.63 64.92
CA SER A 71 -14.15 -12.49 64.45
C SER A 71 -14.56 -13.27 63.20
N SER A 72 -15.75 -13.90 63.20
CA SER A 72 -16.25 -14.64 62.04
C SER A 72 -16.53 -13.74 60.84
N THR A 73 -16.98 -12.49 61.07
CA THR A 73 -17.11 -11.49 60.00
C THR A 73 -15.75 -11.17 59.39
N LEU A 74 -14.75 -10.80 60.21
CA LEU A 74 -13.38 -10.47 59.76
C LEU A 74 -12.68 -11.65 59.09
N GLU A 75 -12.92 -12.89 59.53
CA GLU A 75 -12.41 -14.09 58.87
C GLU A 75 -13.02 -14.29 57.47
N SER A 76 -14.32 -14.01 57.31
CA SER A 76 -14.98 -14.08 56.00
C SER A 76 -14.49 -12.99 55.04
N GLU A 77 -14.29 -11.76 55.53
CA GLU A 77 -13.68 -10.65 54.79
C GLU A 77 -12.25 -10.97 54.36
N LEU A 78 -11.43 -11.52 55.27
CA LEU A 78 -10.06 -11.94 55.00
C LEU A 78 -9.98 -13.06 53.96
N GLN A 79 -10.92 -14.02 53.97
CA GLN A 79 -11.02 -15.04 52.93
C GLN A 79 -11.42 -14.46 51.57
N SER A 80 -12.36 -13.51 51.54
CA SER A 80 -12.79 -12.81 50.33
C SER A 80 -11.65 -12.03 49.67
N VAL A 81 -10.94 -11.19 50.45
CA VAL A 81 -9.76 -10.43 49.99
C VAL A 81 -8.62 -11.36 49.53
N LYS A 82 -8.42 -12.51 50.19
CA LYS A 82 -7.44 -13.51 49.76
C LYS A 82 -7.80 -14.12 48.40
N GLN A 83 -9.08 -14.40 48.14
CA GLN A 83 -9.54 -14.93 46.87
C GLN A 83 -9.45 -13.88 45.75
N GLU A 84 -9.78 -12.63 46.05
CA GLU A 84 -9.65 -11.49 45.13
C GLU A 84 -8.19 -11.31 44.69
N ALA A 85 -7.25 -11.20 45.64
CA ALA A 85 -5.81 -11.09 45.33
C ALA A 85 -5.26 -12.32 44.56
N GLN A 86 -5.83 -13.52 44.76
CA GLN A 86 -5.48 -14.70 43.97
C GLN A 86 -6.02 -14.61 42.53
N ASN A 87 -7.23 -14.08 42.34
CA ASN A 87 -7.83 -13.85 41.02
C ASN A 87 -7.05 -12.78 40.24
N GLU A 88 -6.77 -11.63 40.85
CA GLU A 88 -5.94 -10.55 40.26
C GLU A 88 -4.58 -11.08 39.82
N ARG A 89 -3.88 -11.80 40.70
CA ARG A 89 -2.60 -12.43 40.38
C ARG A 89 -2.70 -13.36 39.16
N SER A 90 -3.75 -14.17 39.06
CA SER A 90 -3.93 -15.08 37.92
C SER A 90 -4.14 -14.32 36.60
N THR A 91 -4.83 -13.18 36.65
CA THR A 91 -5.03 -12.28 35.50
C THR A 91 -3.70 -11.65 35.08
N LEU A 92 -2.97 -11.05 36.02
CA LEU A 92 -1.64 -10.45 35.77
C LEU A 92 -0.62 -11.47 35.23
N GLU A 93 -0.62 -12.71 35.74
CA GLU A 93 0.23 -13.79 35.20
C GLU A 93 -0.18 -14.22 33.78
N SER A 94 -1.41 -13.96 33.34
CA SER A 94 -1.87 -14.20 31.96
C SER A 94 -1.50 -13.05 31.02
N GLU A 95 -1.67 -11.80 31.44
CA GLU A 95 -1.28 -10.60 30.70
C GLU A 95 0.24 -10.57 30.46
N LEU A 96 1.03 -10.89 31.49
CA LEU A 96 2.47 -10.95 31.42
C LEU A 96 2.98 -12.04 30.45
N LYS A 97 2.23 -13.15 30.29
CA LYS A 97 2.49 -14.15 29.23
C LYS A 97 2.20 -13.59 27.84
N SER A 98 1.10 -12.84 27.67
CA SER A 98 0.74 -12.18 26.41
C SER A 98 1.80 -11.16 25.98
N VAL A 99 2.20 -10.25 26.87
CA VAL A 99 3.26 -9.25 26.62
C VAL A 99 4.60 -9.90 26.26
N ARG A 100 4.94 -11.04 26.86
CA ARG A 100 6.13 -11.83 26.48
C ARG A 100 6.05 -12.40 25.08
N GLN A 101 4.88 -12.87 24.63
CA GLN A 101 4.68 -13.35 23.25
C GLN A 101 4.77 -12.20 22.25
N GLU A 102 4.17 -11.04 22.55
CA GLU A 102 4.26 -9.86 21.70
C GLU A 102 5.72 -9.37 21.57
N ALA A 103 6.48 -9.33 22.67
CA ALA A 103 7.90 -8.98 22.65
C ALA A 103 8.74 -9.94 21.77
N GLN A 104 8.42 -11.24 21.75
CA GLN A 104 9.06 -12.21 20.86
C GLN A 104 8.69 -11.96 19.38
N LEU A 105 7.42 -11.66 19.09
CA LEU A 105 6.96 -11.33 17.74
C LEU A 105 7.62 -10.04 17.22
N ASN A 106 7.68 -8.99 18.04
CA ASN A 106 8.35 -7.73 17.74
C ASN A 106 9.88 -7.93 17.53
N SER A 107 10.52 -8.82 18.29
CA SER A 107 11.92 -9.23 18.06
C SER A 107 12.13 -9.94 16.72
N SER A 108 11.19 -10.82 16.32
CA SER A 108 11.19 -11.48 15.01
C SER A 108 11.00 -10.49 13.86
N MET A 109 10.01 -9.58 13.99
CA MET A 109 9.74 -8.52 13.01
C MET A 109 10.96 -7.61 12.82
N LYS A 110 11.64 -7.21 13.90
CA LYS A 110 12.87 -6.39 13.86
C LYS A 110 14.03 -7.09 13.13
N LYS A 111 14.13 -8.42 13.21
CA LYS A 111 15.09 -9.21 12.40
C LYS A 111 14.72 -9.24 10.92
N ASN A 112 13.44 -9.35 10.59
CA ASN A 112 12.96 -9.34 9.21
C ASN A 112 13.09 -7.97 8.54
N ILE A 113 12.84 -6.87 9.27
CA ILE A 113 13.08 -5.50 8.78
C ILE A 113 14.56 -5.32 8.38
N ARG A 114 15.51 -5.74 9.23
CA ARG A 114 16.95 -5.71 8.91
C ARG A 114 17.32 -6.53 7.66
N ARG A 115 16.66 -7.67 7.43
CA ARG A 115 16.84 -8.51 6.22
C ARG A 115 16.24 -7.91 4.96
N LEU A 116 15.27 -7.00 5.08
CA LEU A 116 14.70 -6.26 3.95
C LEU A 116 15.55 -5.03 3.62
N ASP A 117 16.03 -4.32 4.64
CA ASP A 117 16.97 -3.19 4.50
C ASP A 117 18.25 -3.60 3.75
N THR A 118 18.91 -4.69 4.14
CA THR A 118 20.10 -5.18 3.41
C THR A 118 19.79 -5.55 1.95
N LYS A 119 18.62 -6.14 1.66
CA LYS A 119 18.20 -6.43 0.28
C LYS A 119 17.94 -5.17 -0.54
N LEU A 120 17.35 -4.13 0.07
CA LEU A 120 17.13 -2.84 -0.59
C LEU A 120 18.47 -2.16 -0.89
N GLN A 121 19.45 -2.26 0.00
CA GLN A 121 20.81 -1.75 -0.22
C GLN A 121 21.51 -2.49 -1.38
N THR A 122 21.41 -3.83 -1.44
CA THR A 122 21.93 -4.63 -2.57
C THR A 122 21.30 -4.23 -3.90
N LEU A 123 19.96 -4.17 -3.98
CA LEU A 123 19.24 -3.75 -5.19
C LEU A 123 19.59 -2.32 -5.61
N ALA A 124 19.83 -1.42 -4.65
CA ALA A 124 20.27 -0.06 -4.93
C ALA A 124 21.69 0.00 -5.52
N SER A 125 22.63 -0.85 -5.06
CA SER A 125 23.95 -0.97 -5.70
C SER A 125 23.87 -1.56 -7.11
N GLU A 126 23.11 -2.65 -7.31
CA GLU A 126 22.91 -3.28 -8.63
C GLU A 126 22.33 -2.26 -9.63
N THR A 127 21.26 -1.55 -9.23
CA THR A 127 20.63 -0.51 -10.05
C THR A 127 21.59 0.62 -10.39
N LYS A 128 22.41 1.06 -9.42
CA LYS A 128 23.43 2.11 -9.61
C LYS A 128 24.49 1.70 -10.62
N ASP A 129 24.87 0.42 -10.65
CA ASP A 129 25.87 -0.09 -11.58
C ASP A 129 25.30 -0.32 -12.98
N SER A 130 24.06 -0.82 -13.10
CA SER A 130 23.33 -0.85 -14.38
C SER A 130 23.15 0.54 -15.00
N ILE A 131 22.94 1.58 -14.18
CA ILE A 131 22.89 2.98 -14.65
C ILE A 131 24.25 3.45 -15.20
N LYS A 132 25.38 3.05 -14.61
CA LYS A 132 26.72 3.35 -15.16
C LYS A 132 26.91 2.70 -16.53
N GLU A 133 26.55 1.43 -16.65
CA GLU A 133 26.67 0.66 -17.89
C GLU A 133 25.83 1.27 -19.02
N LEU A 134 24.54 1.55 -18.76
CA LEU A 134 23.68 2.25 -19.72
C LEU A 134 24.20 3.64 -20.09
N THR A 135 24.81 4.36 -19.14
CA THR A 135 25.46 5.66 -19.40
C THR A 135 26.69 5.50 -20.31
N GLN A 136 27.46 4.43 -20.17
CA GLN A 136 28.62 4.14 -21.03
C GLN A 136 28.18 3.76 -22.44
N VAL A 137 27.23 2.83 -22.57
CA VAL A 137 26.62 2.43 -23.85
C VAL A 137 25.97 3.63 -24.55
N SER A 138 25.39 4.57 -23.80
CA SER A 138 24.85 5.83 -24.35
C SER A 138 25.95 6.72 -24.96
N LYS A 139 27.10 6.88 -24.29
CA LYS A 139 28.25 7.63 -24.81
C LYS A 139 28.80 7.00 -26.10
N GLU A 140 28.99 5.69 -26.11
CA GLU A 140 29.50 4.95 -27.28
C GLU A 140 28.55 5.07 -28.47
N ASN A 141 27.24 4.90 -28.26
CA ASN A 141 26.24 5.15 -29.29
C ASN A 141 26.24 6.61 -29.78
N SER A 142 26.47 7.59 -28.91
CA SER A 142 26.59 9.00 -29.32
C SER A 142 27.79 9.24 -30.25
N ALA A 143 28.94 8.58 -29.99
CA ALA A 143 30.11 8.63 -30.85
C ALA A 143 29.87 7.93 -32.20
N ASN A 144 29.21 6.76 -32.20
CA ASN A 144 28.81 6.06 -33.41
C ASN A 144 27.87 6.90 -34.29
N ILE A 145 26.89 7.59 -33.67
CA ILE A 145 25.99 8.53 -34.36
C ILE A 145 26.77 9.72 -34.95
N GLN A 146 27.78 10.25 -34.25
CA GLN A 146 28.65 11.29 -34.82
C GLN A 146 29.50 10.77 -35.99
N GLY A 147 29.95 9.52 -35.96
CA GLY A 147 30.59 8.85 -37.11
C GLY A 147 29.67 8.80 -38.33
N LEU A 148 28.42 8.36 -38.14
CA LEU A 148 27.41 8.27 -39.20
C LEU A 148 27.06 9.63 -39.83
N ARG A 149 27.22 10.76 -39.12
CA ARG A 149 27.05 12.11 -39.69
C ARG A 149 28.05 12.44 -40.81
N LYS A 150 29.14 11.68 -40.97
CA LYS A 150 30.08 11.81 -42.11
C LYS A 150 29.58 11.14 -43.40
N LEU A 151 28.58 10.24 -43.31
CA LEU A 151 28.09 9.46 -44.46
C LEU A 151 27.63 10.34 -45.64
N PRO A 152 26.86 11.44 -45.46
CA PRO A 152 26.43 12.28 -46.60
C PRO A 152 27.59 12.95 -47.34
N MET A 153 28.70 13.26 -46.65
CA MET A 153 29.90 13.81 -47.27
C MET A 153 30.60 12.76 -48.13
N LEU A 154 30.73 11.52 -47.62
CA LEU A 154 31.29 10.39 -48.37
C LEU A 154 30.42 10.03 -49.58
N MET A 155 29.10 10.09 -49.46
CA MET A 155 28.17 9.92 -50.58
C MET A 155 28.36 11.00 -51.65
N LYS A 156 28.48 12.28 -51.26
CA LYS A 156 28.77 13.37 -52.20
C LYS A 156 30.10 13.16 -52.94
N GLN A 157 31.14 12.70 -52.24
CA GLN A 157 32.44 12.37 -52.85
C GLN A 157 32.35 11.19 -53.83
N ARG A 158 31.61 10.12 -53.46
CA ARG A 158 31.31 8.99 -54.37
C ARG A 158 30.60 9.47 -55.64
N ASP A 159 29.63 10.37 -55.50
CA ASP A 159 28.83 10.85 -56.62
C ASP A 159 29.66 11.74 -57.56
N GLN A 160 30.56 12.56 -57.01
CA GLN A 160 31.57 13.31 -57.77
C GLN A 160 32.54 12.37 -58.53
N LEU A 161 33.07 11.34 -57.88
CA LEU A 161 33.91 10.33 -58.55
C LEU A 161 33.14 9.57 -59.65
N THR A 162 31.85 9.30 -59.41
CA THR A 162 30.96 8.66 -60.41
C THR A 162 30.73 9.57 -61.62
N GLN A 163 30.64 10.90 -61.42
CA GLN A 163 30.57 11.86 -62.51
C GLN A 163 31.89 11.91 -63.31
N VAL A 164 33.03 12.08 -62.65
CA VAL A 164 34.36 12.10 -63.29
C VAL A 164 34.62 10.81 -64.08
N SER A 165 34.17 9.65 -63.57
CA SER A 165 34.24 8.36 -64.29
C SER A 165 33.42 8.35 -65.58
N LYS A 166 32.24 8.98 -65.60
CA LYS A 166 31.41 9.13 -66.81
C LYS A 166 32.07 10.06 -67.83
N GLU A 167 32.57 11.21 -67.39
CA GLU A 167 33.28 12.18 -68.22
C GLU A 167 34.53 11.58 -68.86
N ASN A 168 35.34 10.86 -68.08
CA ASN A 168 36.48 10.10 -68.60
C ASN A 168 36.07 9.01 -69.59
N SER A 169 34.97 8.29 -69.36
CA SER A 169 34.49 7.27 -70.29
C SER A 169 34.04 7.87 -71.63
N ALA A 170 33.41 9.04 -71.62
CA ALA A 170 33.05 9.80 -72.82
C ALA A 170 34.29 10.31 -73.57
N ASN A 171 35.29 10.83 -72.85
CA ASN A 171 36.57 11.25 -73.43
C ASN A 171 37.31 10.09 -74.12
N ILE A 172 37.31 8.90 -73.52
CA ILE A 172 37.89 7.68 -74.13
C ILE A 172 37.13 7.27 -75.39
N GLN A 173 35.79 7.38 -75.41
CA GLN A 173 35.00 7.15 -76.63
C GLN A 173 35.30 8.19 -77.73
N GLY A 174 35.45 9.46 -77.35
CA GLY A 174 35.87 10.54 -78.25
C GLY A 174 37.24 10.28 -78.90
N LEU A 175 38.24 9.90 -78.10
CA LEU A 175 39.57 9.53 -78.58
C LEU A 175 39.54 8.31 -79.51
N ARG A 176 38.75 7.27 -79.18
CA ARG A 176 38.54 6.11 -80.07
C ARG A 176 37.91 6.51 -81.40
N LYS A 177 36.92 7.42 -81.39
CA LYS A 177 36.30 7.95 -82.62
C LYS A 177 37.30 8.76 -83.45
N LEU A 178 38.13 9.58 -82.80
CA LEU A 178 39.21 10.32 -83.48
C LEU A 178 40.23 9.37 -84.12
N GLN A 179 40.64 8.32 -83.40
CA GLN A 179 41.57 7.30 -83.90
C GLN A 179 41.00 6.53 -85.10
N MET A 180 39.69 6.23 -85.11
CA MET A 180 39.01 5.67 -86.29
C MET A 180 38.97 6.65 -87.45
N LEU A 181 38.68 7.93 -87.22
CA LEU A 181 38.70 8.97 -88.26
C LEU A 181 40.09 9.17 -88.87
N MET A 182 41.18 9.06 -88.08
CA MET A 182 42.55 9.08 -88.61
C MET A 182 42.80 7.87 -89.52
N LYS A 183 42.51 6.64 -89.08
CA LYS A 183 42.61 5.44 -89.91
C LYS A 183 41.75 5.51 -91.18
N GLN A 184 40.56 6.10 -91.08
CA GLN A 184 39.69 6.34 -92.25
C GLN A 184 40.29 7.39 -93.19
N LYS A 185 40.97 8.43 -92.69
CA LYS A 185 41.68 9.41 -93.53
C LYS A 185 42.82 8.74 -94.31
N ASP A 186 43.58 7.87 -93.66
CA ASP A 186 44.64 7.09 -94.31
C ASP A 186 44.08 6.14 -95.39
N GLN A 187 42.88 5.58 -95.15
CA GLN A 187 42.17 4.73 -96.12
C GLN A 187 41.49 5.53 -97.26
N THR A 188 40.98 6.73 -97.02
CA THR A 188 40.37 7.57 -98.08
C THR A 188 41.38 8.19 -99.04
N ALA A 189 42.68 8.19 -98.70
CA ALA A 189 43.76 8.41 -99.66
C ALA A 189 43.86 7.30 -100.73
N VAL A 190 43.26 6.12 -100.48
CA VAL A 190 43.23 4.97 -101.41
C VAL A 190 41.81 4.75 -101.99
N ALA A 191 40.76 5.25 -101.32
CA ALA A 191 39.36 4.94 -101.63
C ALA A 191 38.53 6.12 -102.19
N ALA A 192 39.14 7.02 -102.96
CA ALA A 192 38.45 8.15 -103.60
C ALA A 192 37.58 7.75 -104.84
N ALA A 193 36.94 6.58 -104.82
CA ALA A 193 36.32 5.96 -105.99
C ALA A 193 35.06 5.10 -105.73
N ALA A 194 34.28 5.36 -104.66
CA ALA A 194 32.90 4.87 -104.53
C ALA A 194 32.12 5.63 -103.44
N ALA A 195 30.97 6.22 -103.79
CA ALA A 195 30.06 6.82 -102.80
C ALA A 195 28.60 6.79 -103.29
N ALA A 196 27.69 6.18 -102.52
CA ALA A 196 26.25 6.53 -102.45
C ALA A 196 25.47 5.75 -101.37
N ALA A 197 24.44 6.44 -100.83
CA ALA A 197 23.15 5.94 -100.30
C ALA A 197 23.01 5.32 -98.88
N ALA A 198 22.16 6.00 -98.09
CA ALA A 198 21.21 5.51 -97.05
C ALA A 198 21.74 4.83 -95.74
N ALA A 199 21.03 4.85 -94.60
CA ALA A 199 20.05 5.79 -94.03
C ALA A 199 19.84 5.50 -92.50
N ALA A 200 19.23 6.45 -91.76
CA ALA A 200 18.59 6.41 -90.42
C ALA A 200 18.49 5.09 -89.59
N ALA A 201 18.53 5.05 -88.25
CA ALA A 201 18.73 6.07 -87.18
C ALA A 201 18.96 5.36 -85.81
N THR A 202 19.27 6.09 -84.71
CA THR A 202 19.34 5.55 -83.32
C THR A 202 19.22 6.66 -82.25
N PRO A 203 18.83 6.38 -80.97
CA PRO A 203 18.44 7.37 -79.94
C PRO A 203 19.57 7.61 -78.89
N PRO A 204 19.40 8.30 -77.71
CA PRO A 204 18.66 7.76 -76.54
C PRO A 204 17.64 8.70 -75.77
N PRO A 205 17.87 9.36 -74.59
CA PRO A 205 16.84 9.33 -73.51
C PRO A 205 16.54 10.61 -72.67
N THR A 206 15.41 10.64 -71.95
CA THR A 206 15.20 11.47 -70.72
C THR A 206 13.99 11.00 -69.90
N GLY A 207 13.93 11.28 -68.58
CA GLY A 207 12.69 11.10 -67.80
C GLY A 207 12.79 10.63 -66.33
N ALA A 208 13.76 11.08 -65.53
CA ALA A 208 13.88 10.70 -64.12
C ALA A 208 13.21 11.72 -63.18
N THR A 209 12.02 11.40 -62.64
CA THR A 209 11.34 12.20 -61.60
C THR A 209 11.51 11.56 -60.21
N ALA A 210 12.25 12.23 -59.33
CA ALA A 210 12.41 11.80 -57.94
C ALA A 210 11.13 12.10 -57.13
N SER A 211 10.34 11.06 -56.82
CA SER A 211 9.22 11.19 -55.89
C SER A 211 9.74 11.29 -54.45
N ALA A 212 9.28 12.28 -53.70
CA ALA A 212 9.82 12.60 -52.38
C ALA A 212 9.48 11.54 -51.32
N LEU A 213 10.42 11.27 -50.42
CA LEU A 213 10.32 10.21 -49.41
C LEU A 213 9.43 10.61 -48.21
N SER A 214 8.14 10.90 -48.47
CA SER A 214 7.14 11.04 -47.40
C SER A 214 6.91 9.68 -46.75
N LYS A 215 7.55 9.43 -45.61
CA LYS A 215 7.28 8.25 -44.78
C LYS A 215 5.80 8.31 -44.37
N PRO A 216 4.95 7.32 -44.71
CA PRO A 216 3.57 7.33 -44.26
C PRO A 216 3.53 7.32 -42.73
N LEU A 217 2.60 8.10 -42.17
CA LEU A 217 2.27 8.00 -40.76
C LEU A 217 1.84 6.55 -40.48
N ARG A 218 2.40 5.93 -39.44
CA ARG A 218 2.22 4.50 -39.15
C ARG A 218 0.74 4.14 -39.13
N ASP A 219 0.32 3.18 -39.95
CA ASP A 219 -1.07 2.74 -40.05
C ASP A 219 -1.70 2.52 -38.67
N VAL A 220 -2.85 3.13 -38.42
CA VAL A 220 -3.65 2.84 -37.22
C VAL A 220 -4.31 1.48 -37.42
N ARG A 221 -3.61 0.43 -36.99
CA ARG A 221 -4.11 -0.96 -37.11
C ARG A 221 -5.01 -1.31 -35.93
N GLN A 222 -6.28 -1.50 -36.24
CA GLN A 222 -7.25 -2.20 -35.40
C GLN A 222 -6.64 -3.53 -34.93
N ARG A 223 -6.64 -3.79 -33.62
CA ARG A 223 -5.95 -4.95 -33.01
C ARG A 223 -6.89 -6.10 -32.63
N ALA A 224 -8.08 -5.77 -32.15
CA ALA A 224 -9.13 -6.71 -31.77
C ALA A 224 -10.44 -5.92 -31.59
N ASP A 225 -11.55 -6.55 -31.95
CA ASP A 225 -12.90 -6.10 -31.59
C ASP A 225 -13.49 -7.06 -30.56
N PHE A 226 -14.26 -6.54 -29.60
CA PHE A 226 -14.93 -7.36 -28.60
C PHE A 226 -16.17 -6.67 -28.01
N THR A 227 -17.08 -7.48 -27.50
CA THR A 227 -18.34 -7.02 -26.90
C THR A 227 -18.14 -6.64 -25.43
N VAL A 228 -18.45 -5.40 -25.06
CA VAL A 228 -18.39 -4.91 -23.66
C VAL A 228 -19.63 -5.32 -22.84
N LYS A 229 -20.65 -5.90 -23.50
CA LYS A 229 -21.83 -6.46 -22.85
C LYS A 229 -21.48 -7.79 -22.15
N VAL A 230 -21.76 -7.86 -20.86
CA VAL A 230 -21.57 -9.03 -19.98
C VAL A 230 -22.94 -9.64 -19.67
N THR A 231 -23.00 -10.95 -19.39
CA THR A 231 -24.27 -11.67 -19.09
C THR A 231 -25.06 -11.09 -17.91
N ALA A 232 -24.39 -10.39 -16.99
CA ALA A 232 -25.02 -9.73 -15.84
C ALA A 232 -25.57 -8.30 -16.13
N ASP A 233 -25.39 -7.78 -17.35
CA ASP A 233 -25.82 -6.43 -17.71
C ASP A 233 -27.35 -6.31 -17.79
N LYS A 234 -27.91 -5.50 -16.90
CA LYS A 234 -29.34 -5.21 -16.78
C LYS A 234 -29.84 -4.28 -17.91
N ARG A 235 -28.92 -3.56 -18.57
CA ARG A 235 -29.18 -2.53 -19.60
C ARG A 235 -28.14 -2.60 -20.73
N THR A 236 -28.42 -1.96 -21.87
CA THR A 236 -27.43 -1.75 -22.93
C THR A 236 -26.24 -0.95 -22.38
N PRO A 237 -24.99 -1.40 -22.55
CA PRO A 237 -23.82 -0.65 -22.09
C PRO A 237 -23.75 0.76 -22.65
N SER A 238 -23.51 1.74 -21.77
CA SER A 238 -23.28 3.14 -22.14
C SER A 238 -21.89 3.54 -21.68
N ILE A 239 -20.90 3.28 -22.53
CA ILE A 239 -19.50 3.47 -22.19
C ILE A 239 -19.14 4.95 -22.28
N GLN A 240 -18.81 5.56 -21.15
CA GLN A 240 -18.47 6.99 -21.07
C GLN A 240 -16.96 7.24 -21.17
N ASP A 241 -16.14 6.31 -20.69
CA ASP A 241 -14.69 6.45 -20.60
C ASP A 241 -13.97 5.08 -20.60
N VAL A 242 -12.72 5.06 -21.06
CA VAL A 242 -11.87 3.87 -21.19
C VAL A 242 -10.42 4.23 -20.89
N GLN A 243 -9.79 3.50 -19.96
CA GLN A 243 -8.36 3.63 -19.65
C GLN A 243 -7.59 2.33 -19.90
N LEU A 244 -6.38 2.47 -20.46
CA LEU A 244 -5.43 1.37 -20.65
C LEU A 244 -4.43 1.37 -19.48
N LEU A 245 -4.57 0.40 -18.60
CA LEU A 245 -3.68 0.20 -17.47
C LEU A 245 -2.43 -0.60 -17.87
N PRO A 246 -1.30 -0.44 -17.16
CA PRO A 246 -0.12 -1.27 -17.34
C PRO A 246 -0.42 -2.79 -17.31
N GLY A 247 0.36 -3.56 -18.05
CA GLY A 247 0.11 -5.00 -18.23
C GLY A 247 -1.02 -5.35 -19.21
N GLY A 248 -1.63 -4.36 -19.90
CA GLY A 248 -2.63 -4.63 -20.93
C GLY A 248 -4.02 -4.94 -20.38
N ARG A 249 -4.42 -4.26 -19.31
CA ARG A 249 -5.80 -4.27 -18.79
C ARG A 249 -6.54 -3.02 -19.25
N LEU A 250 -7.81 -3.17 -19.59
CA LEU A 250 -8.70 -2.08 -19.95
C LEU A 250 -9.71 -1.89 -18.81
N LEU A 251 -9.82 -0.66 -18.31
CA LEU A 251 -10.84 -0.27 -17.34
C LEU A 251 -11.88 0.59 -18.06
N LEU A 252 -13.15 0.18 -18.03
CA LEU A 252 -14.24 0.82 -18.76
C LEU A 252 -15.32 1.31 -17.79
N VAL A 253 -15.82 2.52 -18.03
CA VAL A 253 -16.94 3.13 -17.30
C VAL A 253 -18.24 2.88 -18.06
N ASP A 254 -19.10 2.01 -17.54
CA ASP A 254 -20.44 1.76 -18.09
C ASP A 254 -21.48 2.47 -17.22
N CYS A 255 -21.87 3.69 -17.63
CA CYS A 255 -22.83 4.46 -16.86
C CYS A 255 -24.26 3.87 -16.98
N GLY A 256 -24.55 3.16 -18.08
CA GLY A 256 -25.85 2.55 -18.34
C GLY A 256 -26.15 1.43 -17.35
N ASN A 257 -25.13 0.60 -17.06
CA ASN A 257 -25.18 -0.45 -16.03
C ASN A 257 -24.62 0.00 -14.66
N GLN A 258 -24.39 1.30 -14.44
CA GLN A 258 -23.89 1.88 -13.18
C GLN A 258 -22.66 1.14 -12.60
N CYS A 259 -21.69 0.80 -13.44
CA CYS A 259 -20.54 0.01 -13.01
C CYS A 259 -19.23 0.35 -13.73
N VAL A 260 -18.12 -0.07 -13.13
CA VAL A 260 -16.78 -0.08 -13.73
C VAL A 260 -16.41 -1.52 -14.05
N LYS A 261 -16.07 -1.78 -15.32
CA LYS A 261 -15.71 -3.12 -15.82
C LYS A 261 -14.22 -3.21 -16.12
N LEU A 262 -13.60 -4.34 -15.77
CA LEU A 262 -12.22 -4.66 -16.08
C LEU A 262 -12.17 -5.75 -17.16
N PHE A 263 -11.36 -5.52 -18.18
CA PHE A 263 -11.09 -6.45 -19.28
C PHE A 263 -9.58 -6.57 -19.51
N ASN A 264 -9.14 -7.56 -20.29
CA ASN A 264 -7.80 -7.57 -20.88
C ASN A 264 -7.82 -7.09 -22.35
N THR A 265 -6.65 -6.82 -22.94
CA THR A 265 -6.52 -6.42 -24.37
C THR A 265 -6.93 -7.49 -25.38
N ARG A 266 -7.43 -8.66 -24.96
CA ARG A 266 -8.09 -9.66 -25.83
C ARG A 266 -9.62 -9.59 -25.76
N GLY A 267 -10.18 -8.65 -25.01
CA GLY A 267 -11.62 -8.50 -24.86
C GLY A 267 -12.28 -9.46 -23.88
N GLN A 268 -11.49 -10.23 -23.12
CA GLN A 268 -12.02 -11.07 -22.05
C GLN A 268 -12.38 -10.21 -20.85
N HIS A 269 -13.63 -10.35 -20.38
CA HIS A 269 -14.09 -9.77 -19.11
C HIS A 269 -13.36 -10.42 -17.92
N LEU A 270 -12.95 -9.60 -16.96
CA LEU A 270 -12.23 -10.03 -15.75
C LEU A 270 -13.01 -9.72 -14.48
N HIS A 271 -13.62 -8.53 -14.40
CA HIS A 271 -14.34 -8.09 -13.20
C HIS A 271 -15.38 -7.00 -13.50
N THR A 272 -16.40 -6.90 -12.65
CA THR A 272 -17.34 -5.76 -12.62
C THR A 272 -17.46 -5.28 -11.18
N LEU A 273 -17.30 -3.98 -10.98
CA LEU A 273 -17.57 -3.29 -9.72
C LEU A 273 -18.82 -2.43 -9.90
N GLU A 274 -19.92 -2.77 -9.23
CA GLU A 274 -21.12 -1.92 -9.18
C GLU A 274 -20.80 -0.61 -8.40
N CYS A 275 -21.28 0.52 -8.93
CA CYS A 275 -21.08 1.86 -8.37
C CYS A 275 -22.36 2.39 -7.72
N ARG A 276 -22.25 3.39 -6.84
CA ARG A 276 -23.40 3.96 -6.11
C ARG A 276 -24.28 4.90 -6.96
N SER A 277 -23.76 5.38 -8.08
CA SER A 277 -24.50 6.14 -9.10
C SER A 277 -23.90 5.87 -10.48
N GLU A 278 -24.23 6.68 -11.49
CA GLU A 278 -23.68 6.58 -12.84
C GLU A 278 -22.21 7.08 -12.91
N PRO A 279 -21.19 6.21 -13.03
CA PRO A 279 -19.82 6.66 -13.23
C PRO A 279 -19.65 7.34 -14.61
N ARG A 280 -18.76 8.33 -14.73
CA ARG A 280 -18.54 9.05 -16.01
C ARG A 280 -17.09 9.24 -16.47
N ARG A 281 -16.11 9.46 -15.60
CA ARG A 281 -14.71 9.68 -15.98
C ARG A 281 -13.72 8.94 -15.09
N LEU A 282 -12.61 8.50 -15.68
CA LEU A 282 -11.48 7.83 -15.04
C LEU A 282 -10.24 8.74 -15.00
N ALA A 283 -9.51 8.71 -13.89
CA ALA A 283 -8.17 9.31 -13.81
C ALA A 283 -7.20 8.32 -13.14
N VAL A 284 -6.19 7.86 -13.89
CA VAL A 284 -5.14 7.00 -13.36
C VAL A 284 -4.19 7.85 -12.53
N LEU A 285 -4.16 7.60 -11.22
CA LEU A 285 -3.32 8.31 -10.25
C LEU A 285 -1.97 7.62 -10.06
N ASP A 286 -1.96 6.29 -10.00
CA ASP A 286 -0.73 5.50 -9.86
C ASP A 286 -0.75 4.34 -10.85
N SER A 287 0.35 4.22 -11.60
CA SER A 287 0.59 3.20 -12.62
C SER A 287 1.68 2.20 -12.21
N SER A 288 1.91 1.99 -10.91
CA SER A 288 2.84 0.95 -10.42
C SER A 288 2.51 -0.43 -11.01
N SER A 289 3.53 -1.26 -11.30
CA SER A 289 3.37 -2.51 -12.05
C SER A 289 2.51 -3.60 -11.37
N ILE A 290 2.16 -3.44 -10.09
CA ILE A 290 1.48 -4.45 -9.27
C ILE A 290 0.07 -3.99 -8.85
N ARG A 291 -0.11 -2.68 -8.63
CA ARG A 291 -1.37 -2.07 -8.19
C ARG A 291 -1.56 -0.74 -8.91
N HIS A 292 -2.75 -0.51 -9.44
CA HIS A 292 -3.10 0.77 -10.05
C HIS A 292 -4.13 1.48 -9.18
N THR A 293 -3.88 2.76 -8.88
CA THR A 293 -4.87 3.61 -8.19
C THR A 293 -5.57 4.45 -9.25
N VAL A 294 -6.90 4.39 -9.30
CA VAL A 294 -7.71 5.09 -10.32
C VAL A 294 -8.88 5.78 -9.65
N ALA A 295 -9.05 7.08 -9.87
CA ALA A 295 -10.23 7.82 -9.42
C ALA A 295 -11.38 7.69 -10.44
N VAL A 296 -12.63 7.68 -9.96
CA VAL A 296 -13.85 7.65 -10.79
C VAL A 296 -14.85 8.70 -10.31
N THR A 297 -15.33 9.57 -11.22
CA THR A 297 -16.38 10.55 -10.89
C THR A 297 -17.75 9.88 -10.78
N LEU A 298 -18.49 10.17 -9.70
CA LEU A 298 -19.87 9.70 -9.45
C LEU A 298 -20.85 10.90 -9.33
N PRO A 299 -21.27 11.52 -10.46
CA PRO A 299 -22.39 12.46 -10.49
C PRO A 299 -23.65 11.94 -9.79
N GLY A 300 -24.45 12.82 -9.21
CA GLY A 300 -25.67 12.48 -8.46
C GLY A 300 -25.44 11.97 -7.03
N CYS A 301 -24.20 11.65 -6.65
CA CYS A 301 -23.80 11.43 -5.26
C CYS A 301 -22.77 12.46 -4.75
N SER A 302 -22.39 13.44 -5.58
CA SER A 302 -21.26 14.36 -5.34
C SER A 302 -20.01 13.63 -4.84
N GLY A 303 -19.72 12.47 -5.44
CA GLY A 303 -18.68 11.56 -4.98
C GLY A 303 -17.57 11.35 -6.00
N ILE A 304 -16.38 11.02 -5.52
CA ILE A 304 -15.28 10.48 -6.32
C ILE A 304 -14.78 9.21 -5.64
N ASP A 305 -14.93 8.07 -6.30
CA ASP A 305 -14.44 6.79 -5.79
C ASP A 305 -12.98 6.57 -6.22
N ILE A 306 -12.09 6.41 -5.24
CA ILE A 306 -10.71 6.00 -5.44
C ILE A 306 -10.68 4.46 -5.43
N LEU A 307 -10.42 3.87 -6.58
CA LEU A 307 -10.34 2.44 -6.80
C LEU A 307 -8.90 1.94 -6.71
N GLU A 308 -8.74 0.70 -6.23
CA GLU A 308 -7.51 -0.07 -6.32
C GLU A 308 -7.73 -1.26 -7.27
N VAL A 309 -6.99 -1.29 -8.37
CA VAL A 309 -6.93 -2.41 -9.32
C VAL A 309 -5.71 -3.25 -8.97
N THR A 310 -5.92 -4.49 -8.53
CA THR A 310 -4.84 -5.40 -8.09
C THR A 310 -5.04 -6.76 -8.73
N GLY A 311 -4.16 -7.09 -9.69
CA GLY A 311 -4.39 -8.21 -10.58
C GLY A 311 -5.67 -8.03 -11.40
N ASP A 312 -6.49 -9.07 -11.46
CA ASP A 312 -7.72 -9.10 -12.26
C ASP A 312 -8.99 -8.74 -11.44
N LYS A 313 -8.82 -7.94 -10.37
CA LYS A 313 -9.91 -7.45 -9.50
C LYS A 313 -9.82 -5.94 -9.30
N VAL A 314 -10.99 -5.32 -9.12
CA VAL A 314 -11.16 -3.88 -8.84
C VAL A 314 -11.98 -3.74 -7.56
N LYS A 315 -11.59 -2.82 -6.67
CA LYS A 315 -12.34 -2.52 -5.44
C LYS A 315 -12.30 -1.03 -5.13
N VAL A 316 -13.35 -0.52 -4.49
CA VAL A 316 -13.30 0.80 -3.85
C VAL A 316 -12.30 0.75 -2.69
N LYS A 317 -11.34 1.67 -2.67
CA LYS A 317 -10.37 1.87 -1.59
C LYS A 317 -10.80 3.00 -0.66
N ARG A 318 -11.40 4.06 -1.22
CA ARG A 318 -11.97 5.21 -0.49
C ARG A 318 -13.00 5.92 -1.37
N THR A 319 -14.11 6.39 -0.79
CA THR A 319 -14.98 7.39 -1.42
C THR A 319 -14.59 8.78 -0.90
N LEU A 320 -14.43 9.76 -1.77
CA LEU A 320 -14.32 11.18 -1.42
C LEU A 320 -15.71 11.81 -1.55
N GLN A 321 -16.20 12.40 -0.46
CA GLN A 321 -17.46 13.14 -0.48
C GLN A 321 -17.17 14.61 -0.77
N MET A 322 -17.74 15.14 -1.84
CA MET A 322 -17.49 16.49 -2.34
C MET A 322 -18.71 17.39 -2.14
N SER A 323 -18.49 18.71 -2.16
CA SER A 323 -19.53 19.74 -2.10
C SER A 323 -20.12 20.11 -3.47
N ARG A 324 -19.64 19.50 -4.56
CA ARG A 324 -20.03 19.75 -5.95
C ARG A 324 -20.11 18.42 -6.72
N ASP A 325 -21.04 18.34 -7.66
CA ASP A 325 -21.12 17.24 -8.64
C ASP A 325 -20.09 17.45 -9.76
N TYR A 326 -18.97 16.72 -9.70
CA TYR A 326 -17.95 16.71 -10.75
C TYR A 326 -18.27 15.69 -11.85
N TRP A 327 -18.10 16.13 -13.10
CA TRP A 327 -18.43 15.36 -14.32
C TRP A 327 -17.21 15.13 -15.23
N ALA A 328 -16.22 16.02 -15.14
CA ALA A 328 -14.93 15.92 -15.82
C ALA A 328 -13.82 15.72 -14.78
N MET A 329 -12.80 14.94 -15.11
CA MET A 329 -11.66 14.68 -14.23
C MET A 329 -10.42 14.28 -15.01
N ALA A 330 -9.25 14.71 -14.55
CA ALA A 330 -7.94 14.25 -14.98
C ALA A 330 -6.98 14.19 -13.79
N ALA A 331 -5.98 13.30 -13.83
CA ALA A 331 -4.89 13.32 -12.86
C ALA A 331 -3.86 14.38 -13.26
N VAL A 332 -3.50 15.26 -12.34
CA VAL A 332 -2.40 16.23 -12.50
C VAL A 332 -1.08 15.59 -12.04
N ASN A 333 -1.16 14.80 -10.98
CA ASN A 333 -0.10 13.94 -10.44
C ASN A 333 -0.73 12.85 -9.55
N ASN A 334 0.08 11.98 -8.96
CA ASN A 334 -0.37 10.84 -8.16
C ASN A 334 -1.16 11.19 -6.88
N LEU A 335 -1.20 12.47 -6.49
CA LEU A 335 -1.87 12.99 -5.29
C LEU A 335 -2.89 14.11 -5.60
N THR A 336 -3.03 14.54 -6.86
CA THR A 336 -3.87 15.69 -7.24
C THR A 336 -4.69 15.42 -8.49
N LEU A 337 -5.99 15.65 -8.39
CA LEU A 337 -6.94 15.60 -9.50
C LEU A 337 -7.33 17.03 -9.91
N ALA A 338 -7.47 17.27 -11.20
CA ALA A 338 -8.19 18.42 -11.74
C ALA A 338 -9.61 17.95 -12.08
N VAL A 339 -10.62 18.58 -11.49
CA VAL A 339 -12.03 18.21 -11.67
C VAL A 339 -12.87 19.38 -12.17
N GLY A 340 -13.79 19.09 -13.08
CA GLY A 340 -14.71 20.06 -13.68
C GLY A 340 -16.16 19.61 -13.51
N TYR A 341 -17.09 20.56 -13.39
CA TYR A 341 -18.49 20.32 -13.08
C TYR A 341 -19.39 20.88 -14.20
N TRP A 342 -20.52 20.21 -14.48
CA TRP A 342 -21.27 20.35 -15.74
C TRP A 342 -21.81 21.77 -16.05
N ARG A 343 -21.91 22.68 -15.06
CA ARG A 343 -22.66 23.94 -15.21
C ARG A 343 -21.87 25.25 -15.10
N CYS A 344 -20.59 25.24 -14.72
CA CYS A 344 -19.77 26.46 -14.74
C CYS A 344 -18.37 26.20 -15.29
N SER A 345 -17.70 27.25 -15.77
CA SER A 345 -16.40 27.21 -16.44
C SER A 345 -15.19 27.06 -15.51
N GLY A 346 -15.37 26.55 -14.29
CA GLY A 346 -14.30 26.44 -13.28
C GLY A 346 -13.68 25.04 -13.23
N ILE A 347 -12.38 24.99 -12.91
CA ILE A 347 -11.67 23.74 -12.61
C ILE A 347 -11.18 23.80 -11.17
N ASP A 348 -11.64 22.86 -10.34
CA ASP A 348 -11.13 22.71 -8.97
C ASP A 348 -9.96 21.70 -9.00
N LEU A 349 -8.82 22.09 -8.44
CA LEU A 349 -7.74 21.17 -8.10
C LEU A 349 -8.01 20.61 -6.71
N ILE A 350 -8.10 19.28 -6.59
CA ILE A 350 -8.39 18.58 -5.34
C ILE A 350 -7.31 17.56 -5.00
N ASP A 351 -7.12 17.29 -3.71
CA ASP A 351 -6.25 16.22 -3.23
C ASP A 351 -7.01 14.88 -3.06
N LEU A 352 -6.29 13.81 -2.68
CA LEU A 352 -6.90 12.51 -2.35
C LEU A 352 -7.50 12.44 -0.93
N GLY A 353 -7.53 13.57 -0.21
CA GLY A 353 -8.36 13.83 0.96
C GLY A 353 -9.78 14.26 0.61
N GLY A 354 -9.97 14.91 -0.54
CA GLY A 354 -11.20 15.60 -0.96
C GLY A 354 -11.16 17.12 -0.74
N GLN A 355 -10.02 17.67 -0.30
CA GLN A 355 -9.84 19.11 -0.08
C GLN A 355 -9.59 19.82 -1.42
N VAL A 356 -10.31 20.93 -1.66
CA VAL A 356 -10.01 21.84 -2.77
C VAL A 356 -8.75 22.63 -2.43
N LEU A 357 -7.70 22.42 -3.21
CA LEU A 357 -6.41 23.09 -3.10
C LEU A 357 -6.41 24.45 -3.80
N ARG A 358 -7.11 24.55 -4.93
CA ARG A 358 -7.22 25.77 -5.75
C ARG A 358 -8.43 25.67 -6.68
N GLN A 359 -9.20 26.74 -6.82
CA GLN A 359 -10.13 26.92 -7.92
C GLN A 359 -9.45 27.74 -9.04
N ILE A 360 -9.70 27.37 -10.30
CA ILE A 360 -9.21 28.00 -11.54
C ILE A 360 -10.43 28.42 -12.36
#